data_AF-A0A3M2EKG2-F1
#
_entry.id   AF-A0A3M2EKG2-F1
#
_cell.length_a   1.000
_cell.length_b   1.000
_cell.length_c   1.000
_cell.angle_alpha   90.00
_cell.angle_beta   90.00
_cell.angle_gamma   90.00
#
_symmetry.space_group_name_H-M   'P 1'
#
loop_
_entity.id
_entity.type
_entity.pdbx_description
1 polymer ?
#
loop_
_entity_poly.entity_id
_entity_poly.type
_entity_poly.pdbx_seq_one_letter_code
_entity_poly.pdbx_strand_id
1 'polypeptide(L)'
;MIRSLRTGITGLRSSQVRMDVVGNNIANVNTQAFKRSRVAFNEVLGQQLLGVGRTAGGTGVNPSFVGQGVAVGSIDQNWTQGALETTNVA
;
A
#
# COMPACT_ATOMS: atom_id res chain seq x y z
N MET A 1 -20.20 12.85 -5.60
CA MET A 1 -20.36 11.46 -5.13
C MET A 1 -19.51 10.43 -5.90
N ILE A 2 -19.47 10.45 -7.24
CA ILE A 2 -18.71 9.45 -8.04
C ILE A 2 -17.23 9.36 -7.65
N ARG A 3 -16.58 10.48 -7.32
CA ARG A 3 -15.16 10.52 -6.93
C ARG A 3 -14.89 9.72 -5.63
N SER A 4 -15.69 9.96 -4.59
CA SER A 4 -15.57 9.25 -3.31
C SER A 4 -15.80 7.75 -3.45
N LEU A 5 -16.76 7.34 -4.28
CA LEU A 5 -17.00 5.92 -4.59
C LEU A 5 -15.80 5.29 -5.29
N ARG A 6 -15.21 5.98 -6.28
CA ARG A 6 -14.00 5.50 -6.97
C ARG A 6 -12.83 5.35 -6.01
N THR A 7 -12.62 6.32 -5.12
CA THR A 7 -11.60 6.25 -4.07
C THR A 7 -11.85 5.06 -3.13
N GLY A 8 -13.09 4.81 -2.71
CA GLY A 8 -13.45 3.62 -1.92
C GLY A 8 -13.13 2.31 -2.66
N ILE A 9 -13.48 2.21 -3.94
CA ILE A 9 -13.17 1.04 -4.78
C ILE A 9 -11.66 0.82 -4.90
N THR A 10 -10.85 1.87 -5.02
CA THR A 10 -9.38 1.72 -5.04
C THR A 10 -8.86 1.10 -3.74
N GLY A 11 -9.39 1.50 -2.58
CA GLY A 11 -9.03 0.92 -1.29
C GLY A 11 -9.46 -0.54 -1.15
N LEU A 12 -10.64 -0.91 -1.66
CA LEU A 12 -11.08 -2.30 -1.68
C LEU A 12 -10.20 -3.18 -2.58
N ARG A 13 -9.84 -2.69 -3.77
CA ARG A 13 -8.97 -3.42 -4.70
C ARG A 13 -7.56 -3.59 -4.15
N SER A 14 -6.97 -2.55 -3.55
CA SER A 14 -5.65 -2.65 -2.92
C SER A 14 -5.69 -3.61 -1.73
N SER A 15 -6.78 -3.61 -0.97
CA SER A 15 -6.99 -4.55 0.15
C SER A 15 -7.12 -6.00 -0.35
N GLN A 16 -7.79 -6.23 -1.49
CA GLN A 16 -7.86 -7.55 -2.11
C GLN A 16 -6.46 -8.09 -2.45
N VAL A 17 -5.62 -7.29 -3.10
CA VAL A 17 -4.24 -7.70 -3.43
C VAL A 17 -3.44 -8.04 -2.17
N ARG A 18 -3.63 -7.28 -1.09
CA ARG A 18 -3.02 -7.62 0.21
C ARG A 18 -3.53 -8.95 0.76
N MET A 19 -4.82 -9.24 0.65
CA MET A 19 -5.36 -10.54 1.07
C MET A 19 -4.75 -11.68 0.26
N ASP A 20 -4.57 -11.50 -1.05
CA ASP A 20 -3.99 -12.52 -1.92
C ASP A 20 -2.53 -12.83 -1.51
N VAL A 21 -1.73 -11.79 -1.22
CA VAL A 21 -0.35 -11.96 -0.74
C VAL A 21 -0.29 -12.60 0.65
N VAL A 22 -1.19 -12.23 1.55
CA VAL A 22 -1.30 -12.88 2.87
C VAL A 22 -1.68 -14.35 2.73
N GLY A 23 -2.63 -14.66 1.85
CA GLY A 23 -3.02 -16.03 1.55
C GLY A 23 -1.86 -16.87 1.02
N ASN A 24 -1.07 -16.31 0.09
CA ASN A 24 0.13 -16.97 -0.44
C ASN A 24 1.18 -17.23 0.66
N ASN A 25 1.39 -16.28 1.57
CA ASN A 25 2.33 -16.46 2.68
C ASN A 25 1.89 -17.58 3.64
N ILE A 26 0.59 -17.66 3.95
CA ILE A 26 0.05 -18.71 4.84
C ILE A 26 0.12 -20.07 4.16
N ALA A 27 -0.22 -20.16 2.87
CA ALA A 27 -0.19 -21.40 2.11
C ALA A 27 1.22 -22.03 2.04
N ASN A 28 2.28 -21.21 2.08
CA ASN A 28 3.67 -21.64 1.95
C ASN A 28 4.45 -21.63 3.28
N VAL A 29 3.76 -21.63 4.42
CA VAL A 29 4.41 -21.54 5.75
C VAL A 29 5.39 -22.71 6.02
N ASN A 30 5.12 -23.90 5.47
CA ASN A 30 5.94 -25.09 5.65
C ASN A 30 6.88 -25.38 4.46
N THR A 31 6.94 -24.49 3.47
CA THR A 31 7.84 -24.64 2.33
C THR A 31 9.24 -24.22 2.73
N GLN A 32 10.21 -25.12 2.60
CA GLN A 32 11.61 -24.82 2.94
C GLN A 32 12.14 -23.63 2.15
N ALA A 33 12.90 -22.77 2.83
CA ALA A 33 13.49 -21.54 2.28
C ALA A 33 12.50 -20.50 1.70
N PHE A 34 11.19 -20.64 1.95
CA PHE A 34 10.21 -19.65 1.49
C PHE A 34 10.44 -18.27 2.11
N LYS A 35 10.42 -17.23 1.28
CA LYS A 35 10.55 -15.83 1.70
C LYS A 35 9.19 -15.14 1.61
N ARG A 36 8.64 -14.76 2.77
CA ARG A 36 7.34 -14.08 2.84
C ARG A 36 7.37 -12.74 2.10
N SER A 37 6.27 -12.41 1.45
CA SER A 37 6.09 -11.14 0.75
C SER A 37 5.20 -10.18 1.54
N ARG A 38 5.41 -8.87 1.40
CA ARG A 38 4.55 -7.82 1.99
C ARG A 38 4.12 -6.83 0.92
N VAL A 39 2.91 -6.30 1.03
CA VAL A 39 2.40 -5.26 0.13
C VAL A 39 2.67 -3.88 0.73
N ALA A 40 3.31 -3.00 -0.03
CA ALA A 40 3.43 -1.58 0.27
C ALA A 40 2.37 -0.80 -0.52
N PHE A 41 1.64 0.08 0.16
CA PHE A 41 0.63 0.93 -0.46
C PHE A 41 1.17 2.34 -0.63
N ASN A 42 0.84 2.97 -1.76
CA ASN A 42 1.16 4.35 -2.06
C ASN A 42 -0.12 5.12 -2.37
N GLU A 43 -0.14 6.40 -2.03
CA GLU A 43 -1.23 7.27 -2.45
C GLU A 43 -1.15 7.56 -3.95
N VAL A 44 -2.31 7.69 -4.58
CA VAL A 44 -2.41 8.18 -5.96
C VAL A 44 -2.40 9.69 -5.91
N LEU A 45 -1.58 10.32 -6.77
CA LEU A 45 -1.43 11.77 -6.83
C LEU A 45 -2.79 12.49 -6.79
N GLY A 46 -2.94 13.35 -5.78
CA GLY A 46 -4.16 14.12 -5.55
C GLY A 46 -4.36 15.22 -6.59
N GLN A 47 -5.61 15.67 -6.73
CA GLN A 47 -5.93 16.86 -7.50
C GLN A 47 -5.75 18.10 -6.62
N GLN A 48 -5.01 19.10 -7.10
CA GLN A 48 -4.93 20.41 -6.46
C GLN A 48 -6.19 21.23 -6.81
N LEU A 49 -6.88 21.74 -5.79
CA LEU A 49 -8.09 22.57 -5.95
C LEU A 49 -7.78 24.07 -5.83
N LEU A 50 -6.86 24.41 -4.93
CA LEU A 50 -6.41 25.79 -4.73
C LEU A 50 -4.89 25.80 -4.68
N GLY A 51 -4.30 26.73 -5.44
CA GLY A 51 -2.88 27.04 -5.42
C GLY A 51 -2.48 27.79 -4.14
N VAL A 52 -1.18 27.91 -3.91
CA VAL A 52 -0.65 28.82 -2.89
C VAL A 52 -0.88 30.25 -3.38
N GLY A 53 -1.55 31.08 -2.59
CA GLY A 53 -1.86 32.46 -2.97
C GLY A 53 -1.99 33.37 -1.75
N ARG A 54 -2.02 34.69 -1.97
CA ARG A 54 -2.30 35.68 -0.92
C ARG A 54 -3.62 36.37 -1.25
N THR A 55 -4.51 36.49 -0.27
CA THR A 55 -5.73 37.28 -0.43
C THR A 55 -5.38 38.78 -0.47
N ALA A 56 -6.28 39.60 -1.01
CA ALA A 56 -6.09 41.05 -1.10
C ALA A 56 -5.83 41.74 0.27
N GLY A 57 -6.16 41.07 1.38
CA GLY A 57 -5.88 41.52 2.75
C GLY A 57 -4.56 41.02 3.36
N GLY A 58 -3.71 40.33 2.58
CA GLY A 58 -2.38 39.89 3.01
C GLY A 58 -2.32 38.51 3.67
N THR A 59 -3.46 37.85 3.90
CA THR A 59 -3.53 36.51 4.50
C THR A 59 -3.14 35.43 3.49
N GLY A 60 -2.27 34.50 3.89
CA GLY A 60 -1.87 33.36 3.07
C GLY A 60 -2.99 32.33 2.91
N VAL A 61 -3.17 31.81 1.71
CA VAL A 61 -4.09 30.71 1.41
C VAL A 61 -3.29 29.41 1.33
N ASN A 62 -3.64 28.45 2.18
CA ASN A 62 -3.06 27.11 2.12
C ASN A 62 -3.55 26.37 0.87
N PRO A 63 -2.69 25.58 0.22
CA PRO A 63 -3.10 24.80 -0.93
C PRO A 63 -4.07 23.70 -0.48
N SER A 64 -5.16 23.55 -1.22
CA SER A 64 -6.16 22.49 -0.98
C SER A 64 -5.89 21.34 -1.93
N PHE A 65 -5.66 20.14 -1.38
CA PHE A 65 -5.47 18.91 -2.15
C PHE A 65 -6.57 17.91 -1.84
N VAL A 66 -7.05 17.22 -2.89
CA VAL A 66 -7.98 16.10 -2.76
C VAL A 66 -7.28 14.83 -3.24
N GLY A 67 -7.02 13.91 -2.31
CA GLY A 67 -6.45 12.60 -2.63
C GLY A 67 -7.38 11.78 -3.53
N GLN A 68 -6.81 11.12 -4.55
CA GLN A 68 -7.59 10.36 -5.52
C GLN A 68 -7.74 8.87 -5.15
N GLY A 69 -7.01 8.40 -4.15
CA GLY A 69 -7.13 7.06 -3.58
C GLY A 69 -5.79 6.42 -3.33
N VAL A 70 -5.78 5.09 -3.28
CA VAL A 70 -4.62 4.27 -2.92
C VAL A 70 -4.32 3.27 -4.03
N ALA A 71 -3.05 3.02 -4.28
CA ALA A 71 -2.56 2.00 -5.20
C ALA A 71 -1.54 1.10 -4.49
N VAL A 72 -1.31 -0.08 -5.07
CA VAL A 72 -0.20 -0.94 -4.66
C VAL A 72 1.09 -0.36 -5.23
N GLY A 73 2.01 0.02 -4.35
CA GLY A 73 3.31 0.59 -4.73
C GLY A 73 4.32 -0.50 -5.08
N SER A 74 4.46 -1.50 -4.20
CA SER A 74 5.33 -2.65 -4.43
C SER A 74 4.86 -3.88 -3.64
N ILE A 75 5.37 -5.04 -4.02
CA ILE A 75 5.30 -6.27 -3.24
C ILE A 75 6.74 -6.67 -2.95
N ASP A 76 7.19 -6.46 -1.71
CA ASP A 76 8.58 -6.70 -1.32
C ASP A 76 8.71 -8.07 -0.66
N GLN A 77 9.79 -8.78 -0.97
CA GLN A 77 10.16 -9.99 -0.24
C GLN A 77 10.95 -9.64 1.02
N ASN A 78 10.66 -10.34 2.12
CA ASN A 78 11.41 -10.25 3.35
C ASN A 78 12.53 -11.30 3.38
N TRP A 79 13.78 -10.84 3.33
CA TRP A 79 14.98 -11.67 3.28
C TRP A 79 15.53 -12.09 4.65
N THR A 80 14.85 -11.77 5.75
CA THR A 80 15.27 -12.19 7.09
C THR A 80 15.44 -13.72 7.15
N GLN A 81 16.46 -14.16 7.90
CA GLN A 81 16.69 -15.58 8.12
C GLN A 81 15.58 -16.19 8.98
N GLY A 82 15.10 -17.36 8.57
CA GLY A 82 14.10 -18.13 9.31
C GLY A 82 14.72 -19.08 10.33
N ALA A 83 13.87 -19.83 11.04
CA ALA A 83 14.33 -20.91 11.90
C ALA A 83 14.94 -22.05 11.07
N LEU A 84 15.97 -22.69 11.62
CA LEU A 84 16.60 -23.87 11.05
C LEU A 84 16.16 -25.08 11.87
N GLU A 85 15.72 -26.15 11.21
CA GLU A 85 15.44 -27.44 11.84
C GLU A 85 16.46 -28.46 11.36
N THR A 86 17.00 -29.24 12.30
CA THR A 86 17.97 -30.30 11.99
C THR A 86 17.22 -31.51 11.48
N THR A 87 17.57 -31.99 10.28
CA THR A 87 16.91 -33.15 9.66
C THR A 87 17.44 -34.49 10.17
N ASN A 88 18.55 -34.49 10.92
CA ASN A 88 19.26 -35.70 11.39
C ASN A 88 19.63 -36.67 10.25
N VAL A 89 19.74 -36.18 9.02
CA VAL A 89 20.21 -36.94 7.87
C VAL A 89 21.73 -36.74 7.77
N ALA A 90 22.46 -37.85 7.80
CA ALA A 90 23.92 -37.91 7.70
C ALA A 90 24.43 -37.72 6.28
#